data_AF-A0A1V5PEF7-F1
#
_entry.id   AF-A0A1V5PEF7-F1
#
_cell.length_a   1.000
_cell.length_b   1.000
_cell.length_c   1.000
_cell.angle_alpha   90.00
_cell.angle_beta   90.00
_cell.angle_gamma   90.00
#
_symmetry.space_group_name_H-M   'P 1'
#
loop_
_entity.id
_entity.type
_entity.pdbx_description
1 polymer ?
#
loop_
_entity_poly.entity_id
_entity_poly.type
_entity_poly.pdbx_seq_one_letter_code
_entity_poly.pdbx_strand_id
1 'polypeptide(L)' 'MLEDRNIAQVSINMTNFNVTPLYRVLELIKAEAARWGIHVVGTEIVGLTPMRALIDSAEYYMQLENFDANKQVLENHIL' A
#
# COMPACT_ATOMS: atom_id res chain seq x y z
N MET A 1 19.69 6.34 -0.45
CA MET A 1 19.95 5.31 0.57
C MET A 1 19.42 5.85 1.88
N LEU A 2 18.71 5.05 2.67
CA LEU A 2 18.47 5.40 4.07
C LEU A 2 19.75 5.00 4.81
N GLU A 3 20.70 5.93 4.86
CA GLU A 3 22.08 5.69 5.34
C GLU A 3 22.09 5.11 6.76
N ASP A 4 21.20 5.59 7.63
CA ASP A 4 21.06 5.14 9.02
C ASP A 4 20.63 3.66 9.16
N ARG A 5 19.95 3.12 8.13
CA ARG A 5 19.46 1.73 8.14
C ARG A 5 20.23 0.82 7.20
N ASN A 6 21.18 1.35 6.43
CA ASN A 6 21.89 0.66 5.36
C ASN A 6 20.92 -0.07 4.38
N ILE A 7 19.84 0.61 3.99
CA ILE A 7 18.79 0.07 3.11
C ILE A 7 18.63 0.96 1.87
N ALA A 8 18.45 0.32 0.71
CA ALA A 8 18.00 0.97 -0.52
C ALA A 8 16.47 1.09 -0.55
N GLN A 9 15.94 2.17 -1.12
CA GLN A 9 14.51 2.44 -1.16
C GLN A 9 14.07 2.72 -2.59
N VAL A 10 12.91 2.16 -2.97
CA VAL A 10 12.19 2.54 -4.19
C VAL A 10 11.20 3.64 -3.79
N SER A 11 11.46 4.87 -4.25
CA SER A 11 10.55 6.00 -4.02
C SER A 11 9.54 6.12 -5.17
N ILE A 12 8.26 6.27 -4.83
CA ILE A 12 7.16 6.32 -5.81
C ILE A 12 6.23 7.46 -5.47
N ASN A 13 5.93 8.28 -6.47
CA ASN A 13 4.85 9.26 -6.41
C ASN A 13 3.55 8.59 -6.88
N MET A 14 2.60 8.44 -5.95
CA MET A 14 1.28 7.91 -6.23
C MET A 14 0.37 9.01 -6.77
N THR A 15 0.29 9.14 -8.10
CA THR A 15 -0.49 10.20 -8.76
C THR A 15 -1.99 9.91 -8.81
N ASN A 16 -2.40 8.64 -8.94
CA ASN A 16 -3.80 8.24 -8.90
C ASN A 16 -3.96 6.80 -8.37
N PHE A 17 -4.34 6.67 -7.10
CA PHE A 17 -4.50 5.38 -6.44
C PHE A 17 -5.74 4.60 -6.91
N ASN A 18 -6.74 5.25 -7.51
CA ASN A 18 -7.93 4.56 -8.03
C ASN A 18 -7.62 3.74 -9.30
N VAL A 19 -6.60 4.16 -10.06
CA VAL A 19 -6.14 3.44 -11.27
C VAL A 19 -5.04 2.44 -10.91
N THR A 20 -4.10 2.84 -10.06
CA THR A 20 -3.01 2.00 -9.59
C THR A 20 -2.99 1.97 -8.06
N PRO A 21 -3.69 1.02 -7.43
CA PRO A 21 -3.84 0.97 -5.98
C PRO A 21 -2.53 0.60 -5.28
N LEU A 22 -2.38 1.01 -4.02
CA LEU A 22 -1.14 0.86 -3.25
C LEU A 22 -0.69 -0.60 -3.14
N TYR A 23 -1.62 -1.53 -2.87
CA TYR A 23 -1.29 -2.95 -2.79
C TYR A 23 -0.65 -3.46 -4.10
N ARG A 24 -1.15 -3.01 -5.26
CA ARG A 24 -0.67 -3.48 -6.56
C ARG A 24 0.75 -2.99 -6.80
N VAL A 25 1.04 -1.73 -6.47
CA VAL A 25 2.39 -1.19 -6.55
C VAL A 25 3.34 -1.98 -5.66
N LEU A 26 2.95 -2.23 -4.41
CA LEU A 26 3.77 -3.00 -3.47
C LEU A 26 4.02 -4.44 -3.96
N GLU A 27 2.99 -5.14 -4.41
CA GLU A 27 3.14 -6.51 -4.91
C GLU A 27 4.01 -6.58 -6.18
N LEU A 28 3.91 -5.60 -7.08
CA LEU A 28 4.77 -5.55 -8.26
C LEU A 28 6.24 -5.31 -7.90
N ILE A 29 6.52 -4.43 -6.92
CA ILE A 29 7.90 -4.21 -6.44
C ILE A 29 8.44 -5.46 -5.76
N LYS A 30 7.64 -6.13 -4.92
CA LYS A 30 8.04 -7.40 -4.29
C LYS A 30 8.34 -8.46 -5.33
N ALA A 31 7.46 -8.63 -6.31
CA ALA A 31 7.63 -9.59 -7.39
C ALA A 31 8.91 -9.29 -8.18
N GLU A 32 9.17 -8.03 -8.53
CA GLU A 32 10.38 -7.66 -9.27
C GLU A 32 11.64 -7.86 -8.42
N ALA A 33 11.66 -7.41 -7.17
CA ALA A 33 12.80 -7.61 -6.26
C ALA A 33 13.11 -9.10 -6.03
N ALA A 34 12.08 -9.94 -5.90
CA ALA A 34 12.23 -11.37 -5.69
C ALA A 34 12.95 -12.06 -6.88
N ARG A 35 12.80 -11.55 -8.11
CA ARG A 35 13.52 -12.06 -9.30
C ARG A 35 15.03 -11.91 -9.17
N TRP A 36 15.48 -10.98 -8.34
CA TRP A 36 16.89 -10.72 -8.05
C TRP A 36 17.33 -11.29 -6.69
N GLY A 37 16.48 -12.09 -6.03
CA GLY A 37 16.76 -12.65 -4.70
C GLY A 37 16.71 -11.60 -3.57
N ILE A 38 16.14 -10.43 -3.83
CA ILE A 38 16.03 -9.33 -2.87
C ILE A 38 14.63 -9.34 -2.24
N HIS A 39 14.56 -9.06 -0.95
CA HIS A 39 13.31 -9.01 -0.20
C HIS A 39 12.97 -7.56 0.19
N VAL A 40 11.70 -7.17 0.01
CA VAL A 40 11.18 -5.90 0.53
C VAL A 40 10.90 -6.09 2.02
N VAL A 41 11.63 -5.35 2.86
CA VAL A 41 11.58 -5.49 4.33
C VAL A 41 10.63 -4.52 5.02
N GLY A 42 10.06 -3.56 4.29
CA GLY A 42 9.12 -2.59 4.83
C GLY A 42 8.71 -1.54 3.80
N THR A 43 7.70 -0.76 4.15
CA THR A 43 7.18 0.37 3.36
C THR A 43 6.93 1.57 4.26
N GLU A 44 6.81 2.74 3.66
CA GLU A 44 6.50 3.98 4.36
C GLU A 44 5.63 4.87 3.47
N ILE A 45 4.75 5.64 4.10
CA ILE A 45 4.00 6.72 3.45
C ILE A 45 4.60 8.03 3.92
N VAL A 46 5.00 8.87 2.98
CA VAL A 46 5.50 10.21 3.28
C VAL A 46 4.33 11.20 3.27
N GLY A 47 4.03 11.79 4.43
CA GLY A 47 2.95 12.76 4.58
C GLY A 47 1.59 12.14 4.85
N LEU A 48 0.53 12.72 4.27
CA LEU A 48 -0.86 12.26 4.43
C LEU A 48 -1.24 11.35 3.25
N THR A 49 -2.13 10.39 3.51
CA THR A 49 -2.70 9.51 2.48
C THR A 49 -4.23 9.48 2.57
N PRO A 50 -4.95 9.35 1.45
CA PRO A 50 -6.39 9.13 1.47
C PRO A 50 -6.74 7.83 2.19
N MET A 51 -7.74 7.86 3.08
CA MET A 51 -8.22 6.68 3.80
C MET A 51 -8.62 5.55 2.84
N ARG A 52 -9.28 5.89 1.71
CA ARG A 52 -9.69 4.91 0.70
C ARG A 52 -8.53 4.09 0.16
N ALA A 53 -7.36 4.70 -0.06
CA ALA A 53 -6.19 4.00 -0.58
C ALA A 53 -5.68 2.91 0.39
N LEU A 54 -5.81 3.13 1.70
CA LEU A 54 -5.48 2.14 2.72
C LEU A 54 -6.54 1.03 2.81
N ILE A 55 -7.81 1.41 2.73
CA ILE A 55 -8.93 0.45 2.74
C ILE A 55 -8.83 -0.50 1.55
N ASP A 56 -8.57 0.00 0.33
CA ASP A 56 -8.40 -0.83 -0.87
C ASP A 56 -7.27 -1.86 -0.70
N SER A 57 -6.18 -1.45 -0.04
CA SER A 57 -5.09 -2.36 0.31
C SER A 57 -5.50 -3.40 1.35
N ALA A 58 -6.24 -3.01 2.38
CA ALA A 58 -6.73 -3.93 3.40
C ALA A 58 -7.69 -4.97 2.79
N GLU A 59 -8.63 -4.52 1.95
CA GLU A 59 -9.57 -5.39 1.24
C GLU A 59 -8.84 -6.43 0.38
N TYR A 60 -7.80 -6.02 -0.36
CA TYR A 60 -6.97 -6.93 -1.16
C TYR A 60 -6.21 -7.95 -0.30
N TYR A 61 -5.46 -7.50 0.71
CA TYR A 61 -4.60 -8.39 1.50
C TYR A 61 -5.39 -9.31 2.43
N MET A 62 -6.54 -8.86 2.92
CA MET A 62 -7.41 -9.66 3.80
C MET A 62 -8.41 -10.52 3.03
N GLN A 63 -8.52 -10.33 1.70
CA GLN A 63 -9.44 -11.07 0.84
C GLN A 63 -10.89 -10.98 1.33
N LEU A 64 -11.33 -9.78 1.73
CA LEU A 64 -12.65 -9.61 2.33
C LEU A 64 -13.75 -9.86 1.29
N GLU A 65 -14.64 -10.81 1.58
CA GLU A 65 -15.78 -11.11 0.73
C GLU A 65 -16.98 -10.23 1.06
N ASN A 66 -17.66 -9.70 0.03
CA ASN A 66 -18.85 -8.83 0.16
C ASN A 66 -18.64 -7.61 1.07
N PHE A 67 -17.40 -7.11 1.16
CA PHE A 67 -17.09 -5.95 1.97
C PHE A 67 -17.55 -4.65 1.31
N ASP A 68 -18.39 -3.90 2.03
CA ASP A 68 -18.80 -2.55 1.64
C ASP A 68 -18.17 -1.54 2.60
N ALA A 69 -17.05 -0.95 2.17
CA ALA A 69 -16.31 0.01 2.97
C ALA A 69 -17.18 1.18 3.47
N ASN A 70 -18.19 1.61 2.71
CA ASN A 70 -19.03 2.73 3.11
C ASN A 70 -19.95 2.37 4.28
N LYS A 71 -20.28 1.08 4.45
CA LYS A 71 -21.16 0.59 5.52
C LYS A 71 -20.41 -0.06 6.69
N GLN A 72 -19.24 -0.62 6.42
CA GLN A 72 -18.53 -1.48 7.39
C GLN A 72 -17.29 -0.83 8.00
N VAL A 73 -16.81 0.30 7.46
CA VAL A 73 -15.77 1.10 8.12
C VAL A 73 -16.43 2.07 9.10
N LEU A 74 -16.07 1.96 10.37
CA LEU A 74 -16.68 2.74 11.45
C LEU A 74 -16.50 4.24 11.24
N GLU A 75 -15.30 4.66 10.85
CA GLU A 75 -14.92 6.06 10.66
C GLU A 75 -15.75 6.77 9.58
N ASN A 76 -16.30 6.03 8.61
CA ASN A 76 -17.24 6.56 7.60
C ASN A 76 -18.60 6.99 8.18
N HIS A 77 -18.88 6.70 9.45
CA HIS A 77 -20.13 7.04 10.14
C HIS A 77 -19.93 8.08 11.25
N ILE A 78 -18.68 8.45 11.54
CA ILE A 78 -18.32 9.37 12.62
C ILE A 78 -17.90 10.73 12.04
N LEU A 79 -17.47 10.76 10.78
CA LEU A 79 -17.08 11.93 10.01
C LEU A 79 -18.19 12.33 9.04
#